data_AF-A0A0U1LPG8-F1
#
_entry.id   AF-A0A0U1LPG8-F1
#
_cell.length_a   1.000
_cell.length_b   1.000
_cell.length_c   1.000
_cell.angle_alpha   90.00
_cell.angle_beta   90.00
_cell.angle_gamma   90.00
#
_symmetry.space_group_name_H-M   'P 1'
#
loop_
_entity.id
_entity.type
_entity.pdbx_description
1 polymer ?
#
loop_
_entity_poly.entity_id
_entity_poly.type
_entity_poly.pdbx_seq_one_letter_code
_entity_poly.pdbx_strand_id
1 'polypeptide(L)'
;MQHWARFPAWRPLAKQARKADFTYRNFAQREHLFMRWKEYFLVPDHRVRQITGASFEGFYYICFDQAVGTISGIYFHAKSEKYQQLELKHVEDRGCAPAIEFR
;
A
#
# COMPACT_ATOMS: atom_id res chain seq x y z
N MET A 1 -2.19 4.34 13.46
CA MET A 1 -0.79 4.36 13.94
C MET A 1 -0.17 2.98 14.11
N GLN A 2 -0.85 1.99 14.70
CA GLN A 2 -0.25 0.67 14.97
C GLN A 2 0.23 -0.09 13.72
N HIS A 3 -0.49 0.00 12.59
CA HIS A 3 -0.08 -0.63 11.33
C HIS A 3 1.17 0.06 10.75
N TRP A 4 1.18 1.39 10.69
CA TRP A 4 2.37 2.12 10.24
C TRP A 4 3.63 1.79 11.05
N ALA A 5 3.50 1.63 12.37
CA ALA A 5 4.62 1.29 13.25
C ALA A 5 5.26 -0.08 12.97
N ARG A 6 4.61 -0.94 12.17
CA ARG A 6 5.18 -2.23 11.74
C ARG A 6 6.23 -2.08 10.65
N PHE A 7 6.23 -0.99 9.89
CA PHE A 7 7.28 -0.71 8.91
C PHE A 7 8.50 -0.09 9.62
N PRO A 8 9.69 -0.70 9.53
CA PRO A 8 10.91 -0.11 10.10
C PRO A 8 11.16 1.33 9.62
N ALA A 9 10.94 1.56 8.32
CA ALA A 9 11.04 2.87 7.67
C ALA A 9 10.13 3.95 8.25
N TRP A 10 9.03 3.58 8.93
CA TRP A 10 8.12 4.54 9.56
C TRP A 10 8.62 5.05 10.91
N ARG A 11 9.51 4.30 11.60
CA ARG A 11 9.96 4.62 12.96
C ARG A 11 10.50 6.06 13.11
N PRO A 12 11.33 6.60 12.18
CA PRO A 12 11.82 7.97 12.27
C PRO A 12 10.70 9.02 12.13
N LEU A 13 9.62 8.69 11.41
CA LEU A 13 8.51 9.58 11.12
C LEU A 13 7.42 9.54 12.19
N ALA A 14 7.36 8.46 12.98
CA ALA A 14 6.26 8.16 13.89
C ALA A 14 5.92 9.27 14.90
N LYS A 15 6.92 10.05 15.37
CA LYS A 15 6.66 11.19 16.27
C LYS A 15 6.04 12.37 15.52
N GLN A 16 6.55 12.70 14.35
CA GLN A 16 6.08 13.82 13.54
C GLN A 16 4.69 13.53 12.97
N ALA A 17 4.45 12.29 12.52
CA ALA A 17 3.17 11.85 11.95
C ALA A 17 1.99 11.81 12.93
N ARG A 18 2.21 12.11 14.23
CA ARG A 18 1.13 12.34 15.20
C ARG A 18 0.55 13.75 15.10
N LYS A 19 1.29 14.69 14.52
CA LYS A 19 0.84 16.08 14.39
C LYS A 19 -0.17 16.18 13.25
N ALA A 20 -1.22 16.98 13.45
CA ALA A 20 -2.30 17.14 12.48
C ALA A 20 -1.84 17.78 11.16
N ASP A 21 -0.77 18.56 11.21
CA ASP A 21 -0.15 19.26 10.06
C ASP A 21 0.93 18.43 9.36
N PHE A 22 1.15 17.18 9.79
CA PHE A 22 2.18 16.34 9.19
C PHE A 22 1.86 16.05 7.72
N THR A 23 2.78 16.47 6.86
CA THR A 23 2.78 16.11 5.44
C THR A 23 4.14 15.54 5.10
N TYR A 24 4.16 14.34 4.52
CA TYR A 24 5.39 13.73 4.05
C TYR A 24 5.75 14.28 2.66
N ARG A 25 6.38 15.46 2.63
CA ARG A 25 6.72 16.20 1.40
C ARG A 25 7.91 15.61 0.65
N ASN A 26 8.03 16.00 -0.62
CA ASN A 26 9.11 15.63 -1.55
C ASN A 26 9.26 14.12 -1.69
N PHE A 27 8.14 13.42 -1.80
CA PHE A 27 8.08 11.97 -1.81
C PHE A 27 8.98 11.33 -2.89
N ALA A 28 9.10 11.97 -4.06
CA ALA A 28 9.98 11.51 -5.15
C ALA A 28 11.48 11.50 -4.80
N GLN A 29 11.89 12.22 -3.75
CA GLN A 29 13.29 12.30 -3.28
C GLN A 29 13.52 11.46 -2.01
N ARG A 30 12.55 10.63 -1.62
CA ARG A 30 12.64 9.77 -0.44
C ARG A 30 12.94 8.34 -0.87
N GLU A 31 13.53 7.57 0.01
CA GLU A 31 13.71 6.14 -0.24
C GLU A 31 12.38 5.38 -0.13
N HIS A 32 11.53 5.75 0.84
CA HIS A 32 10.27 5.05 1.09
C HIS A 32 9.04 5.91 0.80
N LEU A 33 8.07 5.32 0.11
CA LEU A 33 6.73 5.87 -0.10
C LEU A 33 5.70 5.11 0.74
N PHE A 34 4.87 5.85 1.46
CA PHE A 34 3.79 5.28 2.27
C PHE A 34 2.44 5.53 1.59
N MET A 35 1.67 4.47 1.38
CA MET A 35 0.40 4.52 0.65
C MET A 35 -0.69 3.72 1.36
N ARG A 36 -1.94 3.97 0.98
CA ARG A 36 -3.06 3.10 1.32
C ARG A 36 -3.70 2.60 0.03
N TRP A 37 -3.75 1.29 -0.15
CA TRP A 37 -4.40 0.68 -1.30
C TRP A 37 -5.77 0.15 -0.91
N LYS A 38 -6.81 0.60 -1.60
CA LYS A 38 -8.18 0.15 -1.41
C LYS A 38 -8.64 -0.56 -2.67
N GLU A 39 -8.87 -1.86 -2.56
CA GLU A 39 -9.56 -2.61 -3.58
C GLU A 39 -11.01 -2.13 -3.67
N TYR A 40 -11.52 -1.98 -4.89
CA TYR A 40 -12.85 -1.40 -5.10
C TYR A 40 -13.88 -2.45 -5.56
N PHE A 41 -13.53 -3.24 -6.56
CA PHE A 41 -14.37 -4.31 -7.10
C PHE A 41 -13.52 -5.43 -7.69
N LEU A 42 -14.16 -6.57 -7.95
CA LEU A 42 -13.54 -7.69 -8.62
C LEU A 42 -13.59 -7.54 -10.13
N VAL A 43 -12.53 -7.98 -10.78
CA VAL A 43 -12.48 -8.15 -12.23
C VAL A 43 -12.50 -9.65 -12.57
N PRO A 44 -13.18 -10.06 -13.66
CA PRO A 44 -13.86 -9.21 -14.63
C PRO A 44 -15.26 -8.74 -14.21
N ASP A 45 -15.93 -9.41 -13.27
CA ASP A 45 -17.31 -9.07 -12.89
C ASP A 45 -17.37 -8.20 -11.61
N HIS A 46 -17.50 -6.89 -11.80
CA HIS A 46 -17.58 -5.89 -10.74
C HIS A 46 -18.86 -5.99 -9.88
N ARG A 47 -19.85 -6.79 -10.30
CA ARG A 47 -21.10 -6.98 -9.55
C ARG A 47 -20.95 -7.99 -8.42
N VAL A 48 -19.90 -8.82 -8.46
CA VAL A 48 -19.58 -9.75 -7.37
C VAL A 48 -19.09 -8.95 -6.17
N ARG A 49 -19.87 -8.98 -5.08
CA ARG A 49 -19.59 -8.22 -3.85
C ARG A 49 -18.93 -9.05 -2.74
N GLN A 50 -18.94 -10.37 -2.86
CA GLN A 50 -18.48 -11.28 -1.84
C GLN A 50 -17.69 -12.42 -2.47
N ILE A 51 -16.64 -12.87 -1.78
CA ILE A 51 -15.87 -14.05 -2.12
C ILE A 51 -15.92 -14.98 -0.91
N THR A 52 -16.16 -16.27 -1.15
CA THR A 52 -16.12 -17.26 -0.07
C THR A 52 -14.70 -17.35 0.47
N GLY A 53 -14.53 -17.09 1.78
CA GLY A 53 -13.24 -17.20 2.47
C GLY A 53 -12.30 -15.99 2.30
N ALA A 54 -12.73 -14.93 1.62
CA ALA A 54 -11.93 -13.71 1.47
C ALA A 54 -12.81 -12.45 1.52
N SER A 55 -12.20 -11.31 1.85
CA SER A 55 -12.87 -10.00 1.81
C SER A 55 -11.91 -8.92 1.35
N PHE A 56 -12.40 -8.05 0.46
CA PHE A 56 -11.73 -6.84 -0.01
C PHE A 56 -12.34 -5.57 0.60
N GLU A 57 -13.14 -5.70 1.66
CA GLU A 57 -13.75 -4.56 2.35
C GLU A 57 -12.70 -3.69 3.08
N GLY A 58 -11.56 -4.28 3.43
CA GLY A 58 -10.44 -3.59 4.07
C GLY A 58 -9.59 -2.77 3.11
N PHE A 59 -8.41 -2.40 3.57
CA PHE A 59 -7.39 -1.74 2.77
C PHE A 59 -5.99 -2.15 3.25
N TYR A 60 -5.00 -1.94 2.41
CA TYR A 60 -3.61 -2.20 2.74
C TYR A 60 -2.91 -0.93 3.18
N TYR A 61 -2.15 -1.01 4.26
CA TYR A 61 -1.05 -0.08 4.52
C TYR A 61 0.14 -0.55 3.69
N ILE A 62 0.80 0.37 2.98
CA ILE A 62 1.87 0.04 2.03
C ILE A 62 3.11 0.88 2.31
N CYS A 63 4.27 0.25 2.29
CA CYS A 63 5.59 0.85 2.25
C CYS A 63 6.31 0.38 0.98
N PHE A 64 6.50 1.28 0.02
CA PHE A 64 7.27 1.03 -1.19
C PHE A 64 8.68 1.56 -1.01
N ASP A 65 9.68 0.73 -1.32
CA ASP A 65 11.10 1.10 -1.38
C ASP A 65 11.46 1.46 -2.82
N GLN A 66 11.72 2.74 -3.07
CA GLN A 66 12.06 3.28 -4.39
C GLN A 66 13.47 2.87 -4.83
N ALA A 67 14.38 2.55 -3.91
CA ALA A 67 15.75 2.21 -4.26
C ALA A 67 15.87 0.78 -4.81
N VAL A 68 15.13 -0.17 -4.23
CA VAL A 68 15.17 -1.59 -4.65
C VAL A 68 13.90 -2.09 -5.33
N GLY A 69 12.84 -1.28 -5.40
CA GLY A 69 11.60 -1.64 -6.08
C GLY A 69 10.75 -2.67 -5.33
N THR A 70 10.87 -2.76 -4.01
CA THR A 70 10.11 -3.72 -3.19
C THR A 70 8.93 -3.06 -2.48
N ILE A 71 7.84 -3.81 -2.31
CA ILE A 71 6.65 -3.34 -1.58
C ILE A 71 6.40 -4.28 -0.41
N SER A 72 6.31 -3.70 0.78
CA SER A 72 5.78 -4.37 1.97
C SER A 72 4.42 -3.79 2.31
N GLY A 73 3.47 -4.66 2.60
CA GLY A 73 2.08 -4.30 2.81
C GLY A 73 1.47 -5.05 3.98
N ILE A 74 0.48 -4.42 4.63
CA ILE A 74 -0.24 -5.01 5.75
C ILE A 74 -1.73 -4.74 5.57
N TYR A 75 -2.51 -5.80 5.44
CA TYR A 75 -3.96 -5.69 5.32
C TYR A 75 -4.60 -5.29 6.64
N PHE A 76 -5.62 -4.43 6.55
CA PHE A 76 -6.46 -4.05 7.68
C PHE A 76 -7.94 -4.15 7.31
N HIS A 77 -8.65 -4.96 8.09
CA HIS A 77 -10.11 -4.96 8.19
C HIS A 77 -10.49 -5.31 9.62
N ALA A 78 -11.51 -4.63 10.17
CA ALA A 78 -11.82 -4.71 11.59
C ALA A 78 -12.21 -6.12 12.08
N LYS A 79 -12.72 -6.97 11.18
CA LYS A 79 -13.20 -8.33 11.49
C LYS A 79 -12.28 -9.43 10.93
N SER A 80 -11.18 -9.05 10.27
CA SER A 80 -10.24 -10.00 9.69
C SER A 80 -9.10 -10.32 10.65
N GLU A 81 -8.37 -11.40 10.35
CA GLU A 81 -7.10 -11.69 11.01
C GLU A 81 -6.15 -10.49 10.90
N LYS A 82 -5.51 -10.14 12.01
CA LYS A 82 -4.64 -8.96 12.08
C LYS A 82 -3.31 -9.23 11.39
N TYR A 83 -2.80 -8.21 10.71
CA TYR A 83 -1.43 -8.15 10.20
C TYR A 83 -1.10 -9.17 9.11
N GLN A 84 -2.08 -9.56 8.27
CA GLN A 84 -1.79 -10.30 7.04
C GLN A 84 -0.81 -9.49 6.17
N GLN A 85 0.29 -10.12 5.76
CA GLN A 85 1.39 -9.46 5.07
C GLN A 85 1.28 -9.61 3.55
N LEU A 86 1.77 -8.61 2.84
CA LEU A 86 1.91 -8.57 1.40
C LEU A 86 3.36 -8.18 1.09
N GLU A 87 4.10 -9.02 0.38
CA GLU A 87 5.47 -8.70 -0.04
C GLU A 87 5.56 -8.86 -1.55
N LEU A 88 5.96 -7.81 -2.25
CA LEU A 88 6.11 -7.80 -3.71
C LEU A 88 7.53 -7.33 -4.05
N LYS A 89 8.06 -7.90 -5.13
CA LYS A 89 9.31 -7.45 -5.74
C LYS A 89 9.01 -7.00 -7.17
N HIS A 90 9.65 -5.92 -7.58
CA HIS A 90 9.64 -5.49 -8.96
C HIS A 90 10.15 -6.63 -9.86
N VAL A 91 9.40 -6.93 -10.92
CA VAL A 91 9.81 -7.82 -11.99
C VAL A 91 10.13 -6.93 -13.17
N GLU A 92 11.40 -6.88 -13.55
CA GLU A 92 11.85 -6.04 -14.65
C GLU A 92 11.31 -6.57 -15.99
N ASP A 93 10.48 -5.76 -16.64
CA ASP A 93 9.93 -6.04 -17.98
C ASP A 93 10.58 -5.16 -19.07
N ARG A 94 11.69 -4.50 -18.72
CA ARG A 94 12.42 -3.51 -19.54
C ARG A 94 11.56 -2.33 -20.01
N GLY A 95 10.49 -2.00 -19.29
CA GLY A 95 9.71 -0.80 -19.57
C GLY A 95 8.84 -0.90 -20.82
N CYS A 96 8.52 -2.10 -21.29
CA CYS A 96 7.53 -2.31 -22.33
C CYS A 96 6.09 -2.13 -21.78
N ALA A 97 5.82 -0.98 -21.20
CA ALA A 97 4.46 -0.56 -20.85
C ALA A 97 3.99 0.46 -21.91
N PRO A 98 2.83 0.25 -22.56
CA PRO A 98 2.25 1.28 -23.40
C PRO A 98 1.95 2.51 -22.54
N ALA A 99 2.47 3.68 -22.94
CA ALA A 99 2.06 4.94 -22.35
C ALA A 99 0.64 5.25 -22.85
N ILE A 100 -0.29 5.42 -21.91
CA ILE A 100 -1.68 5.78 -22.20
C ILE A 100 -1.97 7.07 -21.46
N GLU A 101 -2.38 8.10 -22.20
CA GLU A 101 -2.91 9.35 -21.65
C GLU A 101 -4.42 9.34 -21.79
N PHE A 102 -5.13 9.54 -20.68
CA PHE A 102 -6.57 9.72 -20.66
C PHE A 102 -6.87 11.23 -20.71
N ARG A 103 -7.72 11.67 -21.63
CA ARG A 103 -8.23 13.05 -21.71
C ARG A 103 -9.53 13.21 -20.95
#